data_AF-A0A536LRN7-F1
#
_entry.id   AF-A0A536LRN7-F1
#
_cell.length_a   1.000
_cell.length_b   1.000
_cell.length_c   1.000
_cell.angle_alpha   90.00
_cell.angle_beta   90.00
_cell.angle_gamma   90.00
#
_symmetry.space_group_name_H-M   'P 1'
#
loop_
_entity.id
_entity.type
_entity.pdbx_description
1 polymer ?
#
loop_
_entity_poly.entity_id
_entity_poly.type
_entity_poly.pdbx_seq_one_letter_code
_entity_poly.pdbx_strand_id
1 'polypeptide(L)'
;DMFTVRGVNLYPSQVEEIVRRYREVGEFVIEHRRERQMDEVTVVVEAAGSDFPIGRLEADLRQALGVRLGCRLVPLRTLPRSELKARRVIRL
;
A
#
# COMPACT_ATOMS: atom_id res chain seq x y z
N ASP A 1 2.02 4.31 13.04
CA ASP A 1 1.94 5.77 12.84
C ASP A 1 0.93 6.12 11.75
N MET A 2 0.40 7.34 11.78
CA MET A 2 -0.52 7.90 10.78
C MET A 2 0.28 8.56 9.64
N PHE A 3 -0.29 8.57 8.43
CA PHE A 3 0.21 9.35 7.29
C PHE A 3 -0.92 10.13 6.63
N THR A 4 -0.60 11.22 5.94
CA THR A 4 -1.61 12.12 5.37
C THR A 4 -1.49 12.12 3.86
N VAL A 5 -2.61 11.96 3.15
CA VAL A 5 -2.66 11.98 1.68
C VAL A 5 -3.74 12.96 1.27
N ARG A 6 -3.35 14.04 0.59
CA ARG A 6 -4.28 15.09 0.11
C ARG A 6 -5.21 15.63 1.20
N GLY A 7 -4.68 15.82 2.42
CA GLY A 7 -5.44 16.31 3.58
C GLY A 7 -6.26 15.25 4.31
N VAL A 8 -6.23 13.98 3.88
CA VAL A 8 -6.89 12.87 4.56
C VAL A 8 -5.88 12.10 5.40
N ASN A 9 -6.20 11.94 6.67
CA ASN A 9 -5.39 11.17 7.62
C ASN A 9 -5.73 9.68 7.51
N LEU A 10 -4.70 8.87 7.25
CA LEU A 10 -4.80 7.43 7.02
C LEU A 10 -3.90 6.66 7.97
N TYR A 11 -4.34 5.45 8.33
CA TYR A 11 -3.56 4.52 9.13
C TYR A 11 -3.15 3.29 8.30
N PRO A 12 -1.92 2.78 8.46
CA PRO A 12 -1.46 1.57 7.77
C PRO A 12 -2.35 0.35 8.02
N SER A 13 -3.02 0.27 9.17
CA SER A 13 -3.97 -0.80 9.50
C SER A 13 -5.20 -0.80 8.59
N GLN A 14 -5.66 0.37 8.12
CA GLN A 14 -6.80 0.44 7.20
C GLN A 14 -6.42 -0.09 5.82
N VAL A 15 -5.22 0.27 5.34
CA VAL A 15 -4.66 -0.30 4.10
C VAL A 15 -4.46 -1.81 4.25
N GLU A 16 -3.93 -2.25 5.39
CA GLU A 16 -3.75 -3.67 5.70
C GLU A 16 -5.06 -4.45 5.62
N GLU A 17 -6.13 -3.95 6.23
CA GLU A 17 -7.43 -4.62 6.23
C GLU A 17 -7.96 -4.86 4.80
N ILE A 18 -7.68 -3.95 3.88
CA ILE A 18 -8.12 -4.04 2.49
C ILE A 18 -7.20 -4.98 1.70
N VAL A 19 -5.88 -4.81 1.82
CA VAL A 19 -4.89 -5.66 1.12
C VAL A 19 -5.00 -7.11 1.56
N ARG A 20 -5.26 -7.38 2.85
CA ARG A 20 -5.41 -8.74 3.41
C ARG A 20 -6.63 -9.49 2.89
N ARG A 21 -7.57 -8.83 2.20
CA ARG A 21 -8.69 -9.49 1.50
C ARG A 21 -8.21 -10.28 0.28
N TYR A 22 -7.04 -9.93 -0.25
CA TYR A 22 -6.40 -10.59 -1.38
C TYR A 22 -5.43 -11.66 -0.86
N ARG A 23 -5.78 -12.93 -1.01
CA ARG A 23 -4.98 -14.07 -0.49
C ARG A 23 -3.70 -14.29 -1.28
N GLU A 24 -3.67 -13.78 -2.50
CA GLU A 24 -2.55 -13.83 -3.43
C GLU A 24 -1.41 -12.90 -3.03
N VAL A 25 -1.71 -11.91 -2.16
CA VAL A 25 -0.70 -10.97 -1.65
C VAL A 25 0.12 -11.63 -0.54
N GLY A 26 1.41 -11.81 -0.80
CA GLY A 26 2.36 -12.34 0.18
C GLY A 26 2.76 -11.29 1.21
N GLU A 27 3.30 -10.17 0.76
CA GLU A 27 3.75 -9.04 1.58
C GLU A 27 3.37 -7.71 0.91
N PHE A 28 3.29 -6.64 1.70
CA PHE A 28 3.10 -5.30 1.16
C PHE A 28 3.78 -4.22 2.00
N VAL A 29 4.10 -3.12 1.35
CA VAL A 29 4.60 -1.90 1.96
C VAL A 29 3.86 -0.68 1.42
N ILE A 30 3.87 0.40 2.18
CA ILE A 30 3.27 1.69 1.85
C ILE A 30 4.45 2.63 1.64
N GLU A 31 4.76 2.95 0.40
CA GLU A 31 5.75 3.98 0.07
C GLU A 31 5.08 5.35 0.18
N HIS A 32 5.60 6.20 1.06
CA HIS A 32 5.18 7.58 1.21
C HIS A 32 6.29 8.49 0.70
N ARG A 33 6.00 9.21 -0.39
CA ARG A 33 6.90 10.14 -1.07
C ARG A 33 6.35 11.55 -0.95
N ARG A 34 7.23 12.53 -0.83
CA ARG A 34 6.85 13.95 -0.92
C ARG A 34 7.38 14.53 -2.22
N GLU A 35 6.51 14.72 -3.21
CA GLU A 35 6.85 15.30 -4.50
C GLU A 35 6.25 16.70 -4.63
N ARG A 36 7.08 17.73 -4.91
CA ARG A 36 6.63 19.11 -5.18
C ARG A 36 5.62 19.66 -4.15
N GLN A 37 5.85 19.39 -2.86
CA GLN A 37 4.97 19.76 -1.72
C GLN A 37 3.65 18.98 -1.61
N MET A 38 3.45 17.94 -2.41
CA MET A 38 2.31 17.02 -2.32
C MET A 38 2.77 15.66 -1.79
N ASP A 39 1.99 15.09 -0.89
CA ASP A 39 2.22 13.73 -0.38
C ASP A 39 1.61 12.72 -1.36
N GLU A 40 2.48 11.88 -1.93
CA GLU A 40 2.13 10.76 -2.78
C GLU A 40 2.32 9.45 -2.03
N VAL A 41 1.32 8.57 -2.11
CA VAL A 41 1.37 7.26 -1.47
C VAL A 41 1.13 6.17 -2.48
N THR A 42 2.05 5.21 -2.49
CA THR A 42 1.99 4.01 -3.32
C THR A 42 1.98 2.77 -2.44
N VAL A 43 0.97 1.93 -2.58
CA VAL A 43 0.92 0.60 -1.96
C VAL A 43 1.62 -0.39 -2.88
N VAL A 44 2.75 -0.92 -2.42
CA VAL A 44 3.53 -1.90 -3.16
C VAL A 44 3.20 -3.28 -2.62
N VAL A 45 2.71 -4.17 -3.47
CA VAL A 45 2.28 -5.52 -3.11
C VAL A 45 3.13 -6.57 -3.80
N GLU A 46 3.51 -7.61 -3.06
CA GLU A 46 4.06 -8.85 -3.61
C GLU A 46 2.92 -9.81 -3.89
N ALA A 47 2.84 -10.35 -5.11
CA ALA A 47 1.93 -11.46 -5.40
C ALA A 47 2.59 -12.51 -6.30
N ALA A 48 2.07 -13.74 -6.19
CA ALA A 48 2.50 -14.85 -7.02
C ALA A 48 1.88 -14.73 -8.42
N GLY A 49 2.67 -14.28 -9.40
CA GLY A 49 2.25 -14.22 -10.80
C GLY A 49 1.80 -12.85 -11.27
N SER A 50 1.83 -12.67 -12.59
CA SER A 50 1.59 -11.40 -13.29
C SER A 50 0.12 -10.96 -13.27
N ASP A 51 -0.79 -11.84 -12.88
CA ASP A 51 -2.24 -11.66 -13.04
C ASP A 51 -2.92 -11.01 -11.82
N PHE A 52 -2.16 -10.50 -10.86
CA PHE A 52 -2.75 -9.81 -9.70
C PHE A 52 -3.57 -8.58 -10.15
N PRO A 53 -4.86 -8.48 -9.78
CA PRO A 53 -5.75 -7.44 -10.29
C PRO A 53 -5.51 -6.09 -9.60
N ILE A 54 -4.40 -5.43 -9.94
CA ILE A 54 -3.97 -4.21 -9.25
C ILE A 54 -4.98 -3.06 -9.34
N GLY A 55 -5.66 -2.93 -10.49
CA GLY A 55 -6.71 -1.93 -10.67
C GLY A 55 -7.92 -2.16 -9.75
N ARG A 56 -8.19 -3.42 -9.36
CA ARG A 56 -9.24 -3.73 -8.38
C ARG A 56 -8.81 -3.33 -6.98
N LEU A 57 -7.55 -3.59 -6.61
CA LEU A 57 -7.00 -3.14 -5.33
C LEU A 57 -7.04 -1.60 -5.21
N GLU A 58 -6.66 -0.88 -6.26
CA GLU A 58 -6.77 0.59 -6.29
C GLU A 58 -8.21 1.07 -6.10
N ALA A 59 -9.17 0.43 -6.77
CA ALA A 59 -10.58 0.76 -6.66
C ALA A 59 -11.11 0.53 -5.23
N ASP A 60 -10.78 -0.61 -4.63
CA ASP A 60 -11.18 -0.98 -3.26
C ASP A 60 -10.58 -0.02 -2.23
N LEU A 61 -9.29 0.30 -2.35
CA LEU A 61 -8.61 1.28 -1.49
C LEU A 61 -9.27 2.65 -1.61
N ARG A 62 -9.57 3.10 -2.82
CA ARG A 62 -10.26 4.38 -3.05
C ARG A 62 -11.65 4.38 -2.44
N GLN A 63 -12.41 3.30 -2.60
CA GLN A 63 -13.77 3.19 -2.06
C GLN A 63 -13.78 3.20 -0.53
N ALA A 64 -12.83 2.51 0.11
CA ALA A 64 -12.78 2.40 1.57
C ALA A 64 -12.14 3.62 2.25
N LEU A 65 -11.13 4.24 1.63
CA LEU A 65 -10.35 5.32 2.25
C LEU A 65 -10.73 6.72 1.75
N GLY A 66 -11.54 6.81 0.69
CA GLY A 66 -11.99 8.08 0.11
C GLY A 66 -10.92 8.84 -0.67
N VAL A 67 -9.71 8.30 -0.82
CA VAL A 67 -8.60 8.91 -1.56
C VAL A 67 -7.94 7.93 -2.52
N ARG A 68 -7.37 8.46 -3.60
CA ARG A 68 -6.59 7.66 -4.55
C ARG A 68 -5.21 7.38 -3.98
N LEU A 69 -4.92 6.09 -3.78
CA LEU A 69 -3.57 5.57 -3.54
C LEU A 69 -3.10 4.90 -4.82
N GLY A 70 -1.85 5.12 -5.23
CA GLY A 70 -1.25 4.34 -6.31
C GLY A 70 -0.99 2.92 -5.83
N CYS A 71 -1.06 1.93 -6.72
CA CYS A 71 -0.62 0.57 -6.40
C CYS A 71 0.45 0.09 -7.38
N ARG A 72 1.42 -0.68 -6.86
CA ARG A 72 2.46 -1.30 -7.68
C ARG A 72 2.65 -2.76 -7.31
N LEU A 73 2.68 -3.63 -8.32
CA LEU A 73 2.97 -5.04 -8.15
C LEU A 73 4.49 -5.25 -8.26
N VAL A 74 5.03 -6.07 -7.37
CA VAL A 74 6.41 -6.54 -7.43
C VAL A 74 6.48 -8.07 -7.30
N PRO A 75 7.54 -8.72 -7.80
CA PRO A 75 7.72 -10.16 -7.64
C PRO A 75 7.75 -10.56 -6.15
N LEU A 76 7.34 -11.80 -5.86
CA LEU A 76 7.45 -12.37 -4.52
C LEU A 76 8.88 -12.27 -3.96
N ARG A 77 8.99 -12.03 -2.64
CA ARG A 77 10.24 -11.96 -1.89
C ARG A 77 11.19 -10.82 -2.31
N THR A 78 10.65 -9.73 -2.83
CA THR A 78 11.42 -8.50 -3.18
C THR A 78 11.30 -7.39 -2.14
N LEU A 79 10.23 -7.38 -1.34
CA LEU A 79 9.97 -6.47 -0.25
C LEU A 79 10.67 -6.92 1.05
N PRO A 80 11.09 -5.96 1.89
CA PRO A 80 11.72 -6.25 3.17
C PRO A 80 10.70 -6.87 4.13
N ARG A 81 10.97 -8.09 4.60
CA ARG A 81 10.19 -8.75 5.66
C ARG A 81 10.66 -8.22 7.01
N SER A 82 9.94 -7.25 7.57
CA SER A 82 10.27 -6.78 8.92
C SER A 82 9.74 -7.76 9.98
N GLU A 83 10.65 -8.35 10.76
CA GLU A 83 10.37 -9.34 11.80
C GLU A 83 9.72 -8.76 13.07
N LEU A 84 9.71 -7.43 13.23
CA LEU A 84 9.22 -6.77 14.45
C LEU A 84 8.28 -5.61 14.11
N LYS A 85 7.02 -5.70 14.56
CA LYS A 85 6.01 -4.62 14.65
C LYS A 85 6.12 -3.51 13.58
N ALA A 86 5.79 -3.90 12.35
CA ALA A 86 5.00 -3.07 11.42
C ALA A 86 5.53 -1.66 11.07
N ARG A 87 6.78 -1.54 10.63
CA ARG A 87 7.14 -0.42 9.73
C ARG A 87 6.71 -0.74 8.30
N ARG A 88 5.40 -0.82 8.08
CA ARG A 88 4.84 -0.97 6.73
C ARG A 88 5.00 0.29 5.90
N VAL A 89 5.22 1.44 6.54
CA VAL A 89 5.41 2.73 5.86
C VAL A 89 6.88 2.98 5.63
N ILE A 90 7.28 3.04 4.37
CA ILE A 90 8.61 3.44 3.92
C ILE A 90 8.53 4.90 3.50
N ARG A 91 9.29 5.78 4.16
CA ARG A 91 9.42 7.17 3.76
C ARG A 91 10.60 7.27 2.80
N LEU A 92 10.32 7.76 1.59
CA LEU A 92 11.29 7.96 0.52
C LEU A 92 11.52 9.45 0.29
#